data_AF-A0A3B9R1C5-F1
#
_entry.id   AF-A0A3B9R1C5-F1
#
_cell.length_a   1.000
_cell.length_b   1.000
_cell.length_c   1.000
_cell.angle_alpha   90.00
_cell.angle_beta   90.00
_cell.angle_gamma   90.00
#
_symmetry.space_group_name_H-M   'P 1'
#
loop_
_entity.id
_entity.type
_entity.pdbx_description
1 polymer ?
#
loop_
_entity_poly.entity_id
_entity_poly.type
_entity_poly.pdbx_seq_one_letter_code
_entity_poly.pdbx_strand_id
1 'polypeptide(L)'
;MAKNSMLDFDLGSRVFPISTASKEAQKLFDLGLNWCFGFNQEEGLACFKAAAALDPQCAMLHWGIAYAAGPFYNMPWCDFGEIEASECTAFCRGHIDKALALSGSATALEMALIEALAQRIQKSHPVSQAEFDRWDDAYADAMRKINEEFPDNLDVMAFFAEAMMTRTPWHLWDVEKGCPTPGADTIEAITVCERAITLADQLGAPQ
;
A
#
# COMPACT_ATOMS: atom_id res chain seq x y z
N MET A 1 8.15 -5.44 -32.91
CA MET A 1 8.17 -4.59 -31.71
C MET A 1 7.09 -5.15 -30.80
N ALA A 2 7.45 -5.72 -29.66
CA ALA A 2 6.45 -6.22 -28.71
C ALA A 2 5.70 -5.00 -28.16
N LYS A 3 4.38 -4.93 -28.40
CA LYS A 3 3.49 -4.02 -27.67
C LYS A 3 3.68 -4.33 -26.19
N ASN A 4 4.06 -3.34 -25.40
CA ASN A 4 4.16 -3.49 -23.95
C ASN A 4 2.72 -3.58 -23.41
N SER A 5 2.17 -4.80 -23.34
CA SER A 5 0.73 -5.05 -23.10
C SER A 5 0.24 -4.51 -21.76
N MET A 6 1.13 -4.32 -20.79
CA MET A 6 0.82 -3.68 -19.51
C MET A 6 0.24 -2.27 -19.66
N LEU A 7 0.68 -1.50 -20.66
CA LEU A 7 0.28 -0.09 -20.83
C LEU A 7 -1.04 0.10 -21.60
N ASP A 8 -1.62 -0.97 -22.15
CA ASP A 8 -2.78 -0.89 -23.06
C ASP A 8 -4.14 -1.00 -22.34
N PHE A 9 -4.16 -1.31 -21.03
CA PHE A 9 -5.39 -1.43 -20.24
C PHE A 9 -5.74 -0.09 -19.55
N ASP A 10 -6.99 0.34 -19.68
CA ASP A 10 -7.47 1.60 -19.07
C ASP A 10 -7.80 1.38 -17.58
N LEU A 11 -6.84 1.72 -16.72
CA LEU A 11 -6.98 1.72 -15.25
C LEU A 11 -7.38 3.09 -14.68
N GLY A 12 -7.80 4.02 -15.53
CA GLY A 12 -8.02 5.41 -15.15
C GLY A 12 -6.73 6.24 -15.12
N SER A 13 -6.90 7.53 -14.80
CA SER A 13 -5.85 8.55 -14.92
C SER A 13 -5.27 8.99 -13.57
N ARG A 14 -5.40 8.16 -12.53
CA ARG A 14 -4.87 8.50 -11.21
C ARG A 14 -3.34 8.51 -11.23
N VAL A 15 -2.75 9.53 -10.61
CA VAL A 15 -1.31 9.77 -10.54
C VAL A 15 -0.92 9.98 -9.09
N PHE A 16 0.15 9.33 -8.65
CA PHE A 16 0.78 9.57 -7.35
C PHE A 16 2.21 10.04 -7.60
N PRO A 17 2.48 11.36 -7.55
CA PRO A 17 3.80 11.90 -7.85
C PRO A 17 4.85 11.34 -6.89
N ILE A 18 5.96 10.84 -7.45
CA ILE A 18 7.13 10.38 -6.69
C ILE A 18 8.38 11.14 -7.12
N SER A 19 9.43 11.11 -6.29
CA SER A 19 10.69 11.83 -6.47
C SER A 19 11.61 11.22 -7.55
N THR A 20 11.04 10.65 -8.62
CA THR A 20 11.79 10.18 -9.79
C THR A 20 11.96 11.31 -10.82
N ALA A 21 13.12 11.34 -11.47
CA ALA A 21 13.33 12.19 -12.64
C ALA A 21 12.86 11.51 -13.96
N SER A 22 12.58 10.20 -13.91
CA SER A 22 12.19 9.41 -15.07
C SER A 22 10.68 9.45 -15.26
N LYS A 23 10.22 10.14 -16.30
CA LYS A 23 8.79 10.18 -16.67
C LYS A 23 8.20 8.79 -16.91
N GLU A 24 9.00 7.88 -17.46
CA GLU A 24 8.56 6.51 -17.72
C GLU A 24 8.48 5.70 -16.42
N ALA A 25 9.40 5.92 -15.47
CA ALA A 25 9.31 5.30 -14.15
C ALA A 25 8.08 5.80 -13.37
N GLN A 26 7.80 7.12 -13.43
CA GLN A 26 6.58 7.70 -12.85
C GLN A 26 5.32 7.04 -13.43
N LYS A 27 5.23 6.95 -14.77
CA LYS A 27 4.07 6.32 -15.44
C LYS A 27 3.88 4.86 -15.02
N LEU A 28 4.96 4.10 -14.92
CA LEU A 28 4.90 2.70 -14.46
C LEU A 28 4.53 2.61 -12.98
N PHE A 29 4.98 3.55 -12.13
CA PHE A 29 4.57 3.61 -10.74
C PHE A 29 3.08 3.89 -10.59
N ASP A 30 2.56 4.88 -11.32
CA ASP A 30 1.13 5.21 -11.34
C ASP A 30 0.28 4.01 -11.78
N LEU A 31 0.71 3.32 -12.85
CA LEU A 31 0.04 2.11 -13.32
C LEU A 31 0.08 0.99 -12.28
N GLY A 32 1.22 0.81 -11.61
CA GLY A 32 1.38 -0.18 -10.57
C GLY A 32 0.44 0.05 -9.39
N LEU A 33 0.30 1.30 -8.94
CA LEU A 33 -0.65 1.67 -7.90
C LEU A 33 -2.10 1.43 -8.34
N ASN A 34 -2.46 1.80 -9.56
CA ASN A 34 -3.82 1.60 -10.05
C ASN A 34 -4.17 0.09 -10.14
N TRP A 35 -3.22 -0.77 -10.51
CA TRP A 35 -3.39 -2.22 -10.42
C TRP A 35 -3.61 -2.70 -8.99
N CYS A 36 -2.81 -2.22 -8.02
CA CYS A 36 -2.99 -2.56 -6.61
C CYS A 36 -4.34 -2.10 -6.06
N PHE A 37 -4.80 -0.89 -6.44
CA PHE A 37 -6.13 -0.39 -6.07
C PHE A 37 -7.27 -1.19 -6.73
N GLY A 38 -7.02 -1.76 -7.91
CA GLY A 38 -7.88 -2.77 -8.53
C GLY A 38 -7.71 -4.19 -7.96
N PHE A 39 -7.01 -4.36 -6.85
CA PHE A 39 -6.71 -5.65 -6.19
C PHE A 39 -5.91 -6.65 -7.04
N ASN A 40 -5.14 -6.18 -8.03
CA ASN A 40 -4.21 -7.01 -8.79
C ASN A 40 -2.76 -6.71 -8.40
N GLN A 41 -2.31 -7.39 -7.35
CA GLN A 41 -0.97 -7.20 -6.80
C GLN A 41 0.15 -7.69 -7.73
N GLU A 42 -0.08 -8.74 -8.51
CA GLU A 42 0.93 -9.30 -9.41
C GLU A 42 1.30 -8.34 -10.55
N GLU A 43 0.30 -7.74 -11.20
CA GLU A 43 0.51 -6.72 -12.22
C GLU A 43 1.09 -5.43 -11.63
N GLY A 44 0.66 -5.05 -10.42
CA GLY A 44 1.27 -3.95 -9.67
C GLY A 44 2.76 -4.16 -9.44
N LEU A 45 3.14 -5.33 -8.94
CA LEU A 45 4.52 -5.74 -8.72
C LEU A 45 5.35 -5.73 -10.01
N ALA A 46 4.78 -6.20 -11.13
CA ALA A 46 5.44 -6.17 -12.43
C ALA A 46 5.74 -4.72 -12.87
N CYS A 47 4.78 -3.81 -12.70
CA CYS A 47 4.94 -2.37 -12.97
C CYS A 47 6.06 -1.76 -12.13
N PHE A 48 6.05 -1.97 -10.81
CA PHE A 48 7.05 -1.39 -9.92
C PHE A 48 8.46 -1.94 -10.18
N LYS A 49 8.60 -3.24 -10.50
CA LYS A 49 9.89 -3.82 -10.92
C LYS A 49 10.40 -3.21 -12.22
N ALA A 50 9.52 -3.00 -13.20
CA ALA A 50 9.88 -2.33 -14.45
C ALA A 50 10.29 -0.87 -14.21
N ALA A 51 9.57 -0.14 -13.36
CA ALA A 51 9.91 1.22 -12.98
C ALA A 51 11.27 1.29 -12.28
N ALA A 52 11.52 0.41 -11.30
CA ALA A 52 12.78 0.36 -10.56
C ALA A 52 13.99 0.02 -11.45
N ALA A 53 13.79 -0.69 -12.56
CA ALA A 53 14.84 -0.92 -13.55
C ALA A 53 15.23 0.37 -14.32
N LEU A 54 14.33 1.35 -14.39
CA LEU A 54 14.56 2.65 -15.05
C LEU A 54 15.15 3.70 -14.10
N ASP A 55 14.77 3.67 -12.82
CA ASP A 55 15.30 4.57 -11.79
C ASP A 55 15.55 3.83 -10.46
N PRO A 56 16.63 3.04 -10.35
CA PRO A 56 16.92 2.22 -9.17
C PRO A 56 17.34 3.04 -7.94
N GLN A 57 17.36 4.37 -8.01
CA GLN A 57 17.66 5.24 -6.88
C GLN A 57 16.41 5.92 -6.32
N CYS A 58 15.24 5.76 -6.96
CA CYS A 58 13.99 6.28 -6.43
C CYS A 58 13.45 5.37 -5.30
N ALA A 59 13.40 5.91 -4.09
CA ALA A 59 12.95 5.18 -2.90
C ALA A 59 11.54 4.60 -3.04
N MET A 60 10.60 5.37 -3.62
CA MET A 60 9.22 4.93 -3.76
C MET A 60 9.03 3.75 -4.71
N LEU A 61 9.94 3.54 -5.67
CA LEU A 61 9.86 2.35 -6.54
C LEU A 61 10.18 1.07 -5.76
N HIS A 62 11.07 1.14 -4.77
CA HIS A 62 11.31 0.04 -3.86
C HIS A 62 10.17 -0.14 -2.85
N TRP A 63 9.58 0.96 -2.37
CA TRP A 63 8.35 0.92 -1.56
C TRP A 63 7.22 0.22 -2.30
N GLY A 64 6.95 0.57 -3.57
CA GLY A 64 5.89 -0.02 -4.37
C GLY A 64 6.07 -1.53 -4.57
N ILE A 65 7.31 -1.97 -4.81
CA ILE A 65 7.64 -3.41 -4.89
C ILE A 65 7.28 -4.14 -3.59
N ALA A 66 7.64 -3.59 -2.43
CA ALA A 66 7.32 -4.21 -1.15
C ALA A 66 5.82 -4.12 -0.81
N TYR A 67 5.15 -3.02 -1.16
CA TYR A 67 3.72 -2.83 -0.97
C TYR A 67 2.92 -3.88 -1.75
N ALA A 68 3.24 -4.09 -3.03
CA ALA A 68 2.54 -5.07 -3.86
C ALA A 68 2.85 -6.53 -3.51
N ALA A 69 4.08 -6.83 -3.05
CA ALA A 69 4.46 -8.20 -2.71
C ALA A 69 4.07 -8.63 -1.28
N GLY A 70 3.68 -7.67 -0.45
CA GLY A 70 3.30 -7.88 0.95
C GLY A 70 1.88 -8.43 1.12
N PRO A 71 1.44 -8.60 2.38
CA PRO A 71 0.06 -8.97 2.69
C PRO A 71 -0.90 -7.87 2.27
N PHE A 72 -2.12 -8.23 1.90
CA PHE A 72 -3.22 -7.31 1.63
C PHE A 72 -4.54 -7.97 2.04
N TYR A 73 -5.65 -7.24 1.96
CA TYR A 73 -6.95 -7.71 2.46
C TYR A 73 -7.36 -9.13 2.03
N ASN A 74 -7.08 -9.55 0.78
CA ASN A 74 -7.43 -10.89 0.28
C ASN A 74 -6.33 -11.95 0.45
N MET A 75 -5.13 -11.55 0.90
CA MET A 75 -4.03 -12.48 1.23
C MET A 75 -3.36 -11.96 2.52
N PRO A 76 -4.04 -12.07 3.67
CA PRO A 76 -3.48 -11.72 4.97
C PRO A 76 -2.40 -12.71 5.41
N TRP A 77 -1.58 -12.33 6.40
CA TRP A 77 -0.49 -13.19 6.90
C TRP A 77 -0.92 -14.60 7.31
N CYS A 78 -2.14 -14.77 7.85
CA CYS A 78 -2.65 -16.07 8.27
C CYS A 78 -2.87 -17.06 7.12
N ASP A 79 -2.93 -16.57 5.88
CA ASP A 79 -3.12 -17.38 4.68
C ASP A 79 -1.79 -17.79 4.03
N PHE A 80 -0.65 -17.24 4.48
CA PHE A 80 0.68 -17.63 4.00
C PHE A 80 1.10 -18.97 4.60
N GLY A 81 1.55 -19.89 3.74
CA GLY A 81 2.34 -21.03 4.17
C GLY A 81 3.72 -20.62 4.71
N GLU A 82 4.41 -21.51 5.41
CA GLU A 82 5.72 -21.22 6.03
C GLU A 82 6.78 -20.74 5.00
N ILE A 83 6.82 -21.39 3.82
CA ILE A 83 7.73 -21.02 2.73
C ILE A 83 7.36 -19.64 2.18
N GLU A 84 6.07 -19.41 1.91
CA GLU A 84 5.57 -18.14 1.36
C GLU A 84 5.84 -16.98 2.31
N ALA A 85 5.60 -17.17 3.61
CA ALA A 85 5.88 -16.16 4.64
C ALA A 85 7.38 -15.85 4.72
N SER A 86 8.24 -16.86 4.62
CA SER A 86 9.70 -16.68 4.61
C SER A 86 10.18 -15.90 3.40
N GLU A 87 9.73 -16.28 2.20
CA GLU A 87 10.08 -15.59 0.96
C GLU A 87 9.54 -14.16 0.93
N CYS A 88 8.27 -13.96 1.31
CA CYS A 88 7.64 -12.65 1.35
C CYS A 88 8.32 -11.70 2.35
N THR A 89 8.54 -12.14 3.59
CA THR A 89 9.18 -11.29 4.62
C THR A 89 10.60 -10.91 4.22
N ALA A 90 11.40 -11.85 3.71
CA ALA A 90 12.76 -11.56 3.23
C ALA A 90 12.76 -10.59 2.03
N PHE A 91 11.91 -10.85 1.02
CA PHE A 91 11.81 -10.03 -0.19
C PHE A 91 11.36 -8.60 0.14
N CYS A 92 10.25 -8.46 0.86
CA CYS A 92 9.68 -7.16 1.16
C CYS A 92 10.58 -6.36 2.10
N ARG A 93 11.10 -6.97 3.19
CA ARG A 93 12.01 -6.27 4.11
C ARG A 93 13.25 -5.75 3.38
N GLY A 94 13.84 -6.54 2.49
CA GLY A 94 14.99 -6.10 1.69
C GLY A 94 14.68 -4.92 0.76
N HIS A 95 13.46 -4.82 0.22
CA HIS A 95 13.03 -3.67 -0.56
C HIS A 95 12.72 -2.44 0.31
N ILE A 96 12.12 -2.63 1.47
CA ILE A 96 11.88 -1.53 2.43
C ILE A 96 13.21 -0.97 2.94
N ASP A 97 14.20 -1.82 3.23
CA ASP A 97 15.54 -1.37 3.64
C ASP A 97 16.21 -0.51 2.55
N LYS A 98 16.06 -0.90 1.27
CA LYS A 98 16.52 -0.08 0.14
C LYS A 98 15.78 1.25 0.06
N ALA A 99 14.46 1.25 0.23
CA ALA A 99 13.66 2.47 0.23
C ALA A 99 14.09 3.43 1.34
N LEU A 100 14.31 2.92 2.57
CA LEU A 100 14.85 3.69 3.69
C LEU A 100 16.25 4.24 3.42
N ALA A 101 17.13 3.45 2.79
CA ALA A 101 18.47 3.92 2.46
C ALA A 101 18.49 5.01 1.36
N LEU A 102 17.50 5.01 0.47
CA LEU A 102 17.36 5.94 -0.64
C LEU A 102 16.46 7.14 -0.33
N SER A 103 15.85 7.20 0.86
CA SER A 103 14.84 8.23 1.21
C SER A 103 15.42 9.63 1.45
N GLY A 104 16.73 9.82 1.38
CA GLY A 104 17.39 11.10 1.66
C GLY A 104 16.96 12.27 0.76
N SER A 105 16.40 12.00 -0.41
CA SER A 105 15.80 13.00 -1.31
C SER A 105 14.28 12.87 -1.46
N ALA A 106 13.64 12.01 -0.66
CA ALA A 106 12.20 11.80 -0.70
C ALA A 106 11.46 12.99 -0.08
N THR A 107 10.22 13.23 -0.53
CA THR A 107 9.32 14.18 0.12
C THR A 107 8.94 13.69 1.52
N ALA A 108 8.37 14.59 2.33
CA ALA A 108 7.88 14.22 3.66
C ALA A 108 6.84 13.09 3.62
N LEU A 109 5.91 13.13 2.65
CA LEU A 109 4.89 12.08 2.49
C LEU A 109 5.52 10.74 2.08
N GLU A 110 6.43 10.75 1.10
CA GLU A 110 7.11 9.52 0.68
C GLU A 110 7.89 8.87 1.82
N MET A 111 8.62 9.68 2.59
CA MET A 111 9.37 9.20 3.76
C MET A 111 8.42 8.58 4.80
N ALA A 112 7.31 9.25 5.10
CA ALA A 112 6.33 8.75 6.04
C ALA A 112 5.70 7.42 5.58
N LEU A 113 5.36 7.28 4.29
CA LEU A 113 4.84 6.02 3.73
C LEU A 113 5.87 4.89 3.75
N ILE A 114 7.15 5.18 3.53
CA ILE A 114 8.24 4.21 3.63
C ILE A 114 8.41 3.73 5.08
N GLU A 115 8.39 4.65 6.04
CA GLU A 115 8.49 4.34 7.47
C GLU A 115 7.27 3.56 7.97
N ALA A 116 6.07 3.89 7.50
CA ALA A 116 4.86 3.13 7.81
C ALA A 116 4.95 1.71 7.28
N LEU A 117 5.34 1.50 6.02
CA LEU A 117 5.48 0.16 5.45
C LEU A 117 6.55 -0.67 6.21
N ALA A 118 7.57 -0.01 6.75
CA ALA A 118 8.55 -0.65 7.61
C ALA A 118 7.96 -1.18 8.94
N GLN A 119 6.83 -0.63 9.41
CA GLN A 119 6.10 -1.17 10.56
C GLN A 119 5.27 -2.42 10.19
N ARG A 120 4.79 -2.50 8.95
CA ARG A 120 4.03 -3.66 8.44
C ARG A 120 4.90 -4.90 8.25
N ILE A 121 6.20 -4.72 7.98
CA ILE A 121 7.16 -5.81 7.76
C ILE A 121 8.46 -5.47 8.49
N GLN A 122 8.57 -5.88 9.75
CA GLN A 122 9.65 -5.43 10.65
C GLN A 122 10.91 -6.28 10.56
N LYS A 123 10.79 -7.54 10.10
CA LYS A 123 11.90 -8.50 10.04
C LYS A 123 11.94 -9.20 8.68
N SER A 124 13.12 -9.67 8.30
CA SER A 124 13.38 -10.38 7.04
C SER A 124 13.15 -11.90 7.16
N HIS A 125 12.32 -12.32 8.10
CA HIS A 125 12.01 -13.72 8.38
C HIS A 125 10.62 -13.79 9.02
N PRO A 126 9.93 -14.95 8.95
CA PRO A 126 8.59 -15.07 9.49
C PRO A 126 8.61 -15.02 11.01
N VAL A 127 7.47 -14.66 11.58
CA VAL A 127 7.22 -14.55 13.02
C VAL A 127 5.93 -15.30 13.36
N SER A 128 5.58 -15.38 14.65
CA SER A 128 4.29 -15.95 15.05
C SER A 128 3.13 -15.13 14.48
N GLN A 129 1.96 -15.75 14.24
CA GLN A 129 0.76 -15.03 13.81
C GLN A 129 0.44 -13.81 14.69
N ALA A 130 0.47 -13.97 16.01
CA ALA A 130 0.22 -12.86 16.94
C ALA A 130 1.22 -11.69 16.80
N GLU A 131 2.41 -11.93 16.24
CA GLU A 131 3.38 -10.87 15.94
C GLU A 131 3.09 -10.21 14.59
N PHE A 132 2.66 -10.98 13.58
CA PHE A 132 2.15 -10.43 12.33
C PHE A 132 0.92 -9.52 12.56
N ASP A 133 -0.02 -9.94 13.40
CA ASP A 133 -1.19 -9.12 13.77
C ASP A 133 -0.75 -7.77 14.38
N ARG A 134 0.30 -7.78 15.22
CA ARG A 134 0.89 -6.55 15.78
C ARG A 134 1.61 -5.69 14.73
N TRP A 135 2.12 -6.27 13.65
CA TRP A 135 2.70 -5.50 12.55
C TRP A 135 1.61 -4.78 11.75
N ASP A 136 0.48 -5.44 11.50
CA ASP A 136 -0.67 -4.81 10.85
C ASP A 136 -1.28 -3.70 11.74
N ASP A 137 -1.38 -3.92 13.06
CA ASP A 137 -1.77 -2.87 14.02
C ASP A 137 -0.81 -1.66 13.94
N ALA A 138 0.51 -1.91 13.97
CA ALA A 138 1.52 -0.85 13.92
C ALA A 138 1.51 -0.08 12.60
N TYR A 139 1.22 -0.77 11.49
CA TYR A 139 1.07 -0.14 10.18
C TYR A 139 -0.18 0.74 10.12
N ALA A 140 -1.33 0.26 10.60
CA ALA A 140 -2.56 1.04 10.65
C ALA A 140 -2.41 2.28 11.55
N ASP A 141 -1.74 2.15 12.69
CA ASP A 141 -1.44 3.29 13.57
C ASP A 141 -0.50 4.31 12.91
N ALA A 142 0.47 3.86 12.11
CA ALA A 142 1.33 4.75 11.33
C ALA A 142 0.52 5.48 10.24
N MET A 143 -0.32 4.76 9.49
CA MET A 143 -1.18 5.35 8.46
C MET A 143 -2.21 6.32 9.04
N ARG A 144 -2.71 6.08 10.25
CA ARG A 144 -3.59 7.02 10.96
C ARG A 144 -2.91 8.37 11.17
N LYS A 145 -1.65 8.38 11.62
CA LYS A 145 -0.85 9.61 11.79
C LYS A 145 -0.58 10.29 10.44
N ILE A 146 -0.26 9.53 9.40
CA ILE A 146 -0.05 10.10 8.06
C ILE A 146 -1.34 10.75 7.54
N ASN A 147 -2.50 10.15 7.77
CA ASN A 147 -3.77 10.74 7.40
C ASN A 147 -4.10 12.02 8.20
N GLU A 148 -3.63 12.15 9.45
CA GLU A 148 -3.72 13.40 10.21
C GLU A 148 -2.78 14.48 9.66
N GLU A 149 -1.58 14.11 9.23
CA GLU A 149 -0.56 15.03 8.67
C GLU A 149 -0.87 15.47 7.23
N PHE A 150 -1.49 14.59 6.44
CA PHE A 150 -1.86 14.81 5.04
C PHE A 150 -3.37 14.65 4.85
N PRO A 151 -4.19 15.46 5.55
CA PRO A 151 -5.62 15.20 5.64
C PRO A 151 -6.33 15.34 4.31
N ASP A 152 -5.84 16.13 3.35
CA ASP A 152 -6.53 16.32 2.06
C ASP A 152 -5.95 15.47 0.93
N ASN A 153 -5.15 14.45 1.25
CA ASN A 153 -4.61 13.52 0.27
C ASN A 153 -5.50 12.27 0.13
N LEU A 154 -6.20 12.19 -1.00
CA LEU A 154 -7.11 11.08 -1.32
C LEU A 154 -6.41 9.71 -1.40
N ASP A 155 -5.14 9.64 -1.82
CA ASP A 155 -4.40 8.36 -1.85
C ASP A 155 -4.03 7.91 -0.44
N VAL A 156 -3.63 8.85 0.43
CA VAL A 156 -3.36 8.57 1.86
C VAL A 156 -4.62 8.02 2.54
N MET A 157 -5.79 8.61 2.27
CA MET A 157 -7.06 8.09 2.78
C MET A 157 -7.32 6.65 2.32
N ALA A 158 -7.05 6.34 1.04
CA ALA A 158 -7.22 5.00 0.49
C ALA A 158 -6.26 3.99 1.15
N PHE A 159 -4.97 4.33 1.27
CA PHE A 159 -3.99 3.50 1.97
C PHE A 159 -4.36 3.30 3.45
N PHE A 160 -4.86 4.33 4.12
CA PHE A 160 -5.25 4.23 5.51
C PHE A 160 -6.51 3.37 5.71
N ALA A 161 -7.51 3.50 4.85
CA ALA A 161 -8.67 2.63 4.85
C ALA A 161 -8.27 1.15 4.65
N GLU A 162 -7.38 0.85 3.69
CA GLU A 162 -6.84 -0.50 3.50
C GLU A 162 -6.11 -1.01 4.75
N ALA A 163 -5.24 -0.18 5.34
CA ALA A 163 -4.47 -0.56 6.53
C ALA A 163 -5.40 -0.94 7.70
N MET A 164 -6.46 -0.16 7.94
CA MET A 164 -7.47 -0.46 8.95
C MET A 164 -8.22 -1.77 8.67
N MET A 165 -8.64 -1.98 7.41
CA MET A 165 -9.37 -3.18 7.02
C MET A 165 -8.52 -4.44 7.17
N THR A 166 -7.22 -4.37 6.86
CA THR A 166 -6.32 -5.53 6.91
C THR A 166 -5.96 -5.96 8.33
N ARG A 167 -6.26 -5.16 9.36
CA ARG A 167 -6.17 -5.62 10.78
C ARG A 167 -7.14 -6.75 11.11
N THR A 168 -8.31 -6.77 10.43
CA THR A 168 -9.39 -7.72 10.69
C THR A 168 -10.00 -8.20 9.35
N PRO A 169 -9.19 -8.84 8.49
CA PRO A 169 -9.60 -9.20 7.14
C PRO A 169 -10.84 -10.12 7.21
N TRP A 170 -11.85 -9.82 6.40
CA TRP A 170 -13.15 -10.53 6.36
C TRP A 170 -13.99 -10.48 7.65
N HIS A 171 -13.52 -9.77 8.68
CA HIS A 171 -14.18 -9.67 9.98
C HIS A 171 -14.53 -8.22 10.34
N LEU A 172 -14.87 -7.38 9.36
CA LEU A 172 -15.22 -5.97 9.59
C LEU A 172 -16.61 -5.76 10.23
N TRP A 173 -17.53 -6.71 10.03
CA TRP A 173 -18.92 -6.56 10.46
C TRP A 173 -19.51 -7.87 10.98
N ASP A 174 -20.18 -7.81 12.13
CA ASP A 174 -20.98 -8.91 12.68
C ASP A 174 -22.38 -8.85 12.04
N VAL A 175 -22.62 -9.73 11.08
CA VAL A 175 -23.88 -9.79 10.32
C VAL A 175 -25.06 -10.23 11.18
N GLU A 176 -24.84 -11.01 12.24
CA GLU A 176 -25.90 -11.49 13.12
C GLU A 176 -26.36 -10.38 14.08
N LYS A 177 -25.40 -9.63 14.63
CA LYS A 177 -25.68 -8.50 15.54
C LYS A 177 -25.99 -7.21 14.80
N GLY A 178 -25.67 -7.12 13.52
CA GLY A 178 -25.88 -5.92 12.71
C GLY A 178 -25.00 -4.76 13.17
N CYS A 179 -23.79 -5.02 13.64
CA CYS A 179 -22.86 -4.00 14.12
C CYS A 179 -21.41 -4.32 13.72
N PRO A 180 -20.48 -3.35 13.75
CA PRO A 180 -19.06 -3.62 13.58
C PRO A 180 -18.55 -4.71 14.51
N THR A 181 -17.61 -5.52 14.02
CA THR A 181 -16.93 -6.50 14.87
C THR A 181 -16.10 -5.79 15.94
N PRO A 182 -16.17 -6.21 17.22
CA PRO A 182 -15.32 -5.65 18.27
C PRO A 182 -13.83 -5.76 17.90
N GLY A 183 -13.11 -4.65 17.97
CA GLY A 183 -11.68 -4.58 17.62
C GLY A 183 -11.40 -4.23 16.16
N ALA A 184 -12.40 -4.21 15.28
CA ALA A 184 -12.27 -3.68 13.93
C ALA A 184 -12.43 -2.16 13.93
N ASP A 185 -11.69 -1.48 13.05
CA ASP A 185 -11.76 -0.01 12.86
C ASP A 185 -12.91 0.40 11.92
N THR A 186 -13.94 -0.42 11.74
CA THR A 186 -14.93 -0.30 10.66
C THR A 186 -15.62 1.07 10.61
N ILE A 187 -15.98 1.65 11.76
CA ILE A 187 -16.61 2.97 11.81
C ILE A 187 -15.64 4.09 11.39
N GLU A 188 -14.37 3.97 11.79
CA GLU A 188 -13.34 4.92 11.38
C GLU A 188 -13.05 4.80 9.88
N ALA A 189 -12.95 3.58 9.35
CA ALA A 189 -12.79 3.33 7.92
C ALA A 189 -13.95 3.92 7.10
N ILE A 190 -15.21 3.74 7.54
CA ILE A 190 -16.38 4.39 6.91
C ILE A 190 -16.23 5.92 6.93
N THR A 191 -15.85 6.50 8.07
CA THR A 191 -15.67 7.95 8.21
C THR A 191 -14.61 8.49 7.25
N VAL A 192 -13.49 7.79 7.10
CA VAL A 192 -12.42 8.14 6.15
C VAL A 192 -12.93 8.05 4.70
N CYS A 193 -13.64 6.99 4.34
CA CYS A 193 -14.22 6.81 3.01
C CYS A 193 -15.25 7.91 2.67
N GLU A 194 -16.18 8.21 3.58
CA GLU A 194 -17.18 9.28 3.39
C GLU A 194 -16.51 10.66 3.20
N ARG A 195 -15.45 10.92 3.95
CA ARG A 195 -14.65 12.14 3.80
C ARG A 195 -13.92 12.17 2.46
N ALA A 196 -13.34 11.06 2.02
CA ALA A 196 -12.66 10.95 0.73
C ALA A 196 -13.62 11.22 -0.44
N ILE A 197 -14.82 10.62 -0.41
CA ILE A 197 -15.88 10.83 -1.41
C ILE A 197 -16.29 12.31 -1.45
N THR A 198 -16.54 12.89 -0.28
CA THR A 198 -16.92 14.32 -0.17
C THR A 198 -15.83 15.23 -0.73
N LEU A 199 -14.55 14.95 -0.43
CA LEU A 199 -13.43 15.73 -0.93
C LEU A 199 -13.27 15.57 -2.46
N ALA A 200 -13.42 14.35 -2.98
CA ALA A 200 -13.37 14.09 -4.42
C ALA A 200 -14.45 14.89 -5.17
N ASP A 201 -15.69 14.91 -4.66
CA ASP A 201 -16.80 15.70 -5.21
C ASP A 201 -16.49 17.20 -5.24
N GLN A 202 -15.91 17.73 -4.15
CA GLN A 202 -15.52 19.13 -4.08
C GLN A 202 -14.42 19.50 -5.07
N LEU A 203 -13.49 18.59 -5.33
CA LEU A 203 -12.39 18.76 -6.28
C LEU A 203 -12.81 18.51 -7.74
N GLY A 204 -14.02 17.98 -7.96
CA GLY A 204 -14.46 17.52 -9.28
C GLY A 204 -13.59 16.38 -9.83
N ALA A 205 -12.95 15.62 -8.94
CA ALA A 205 -12.17 14.46 -9.31
C ALA A 205 -13.13 13.32 -9.69
N PRO A 206 -12.88 12.58 -10.79
CA PRO A 206 -13.64 11.37 -11.07
C PRO A 206 -13.45 10.39 -9.90
N GLN A 207 -14.55 9.85 -9.39
CA GLN A 207 -14.58 8.77 -8.40
C GLN A 207 -14.33 7.42 -9.07
#